data_AF-A0A9E3EA58-F1
#
_entry.id   AF-A0A9E3EA58-F1
#
_cell.length_a   1.000
_cell.length_b   1.000
_cell.length_c   1.000
_cell.angle_alpha   90.00
_cell.angle_beta   90.00
_cell.angle_gamma   90.00
#
_symmetry.space_group_name_H-M   'P 1'
#
loop_
_entity.id
_entity.type
_entity.pdbx_description
1 polymer ?
#
loop_
_entity_poly.entity_id
_entity_poly.type
_entity_poly.pdbx_seq_one_letter_code
_entity_poly.pdbx_strand_id
1 'polypeptide(L)'
;MNVHVATSRSATPTWRDLYKAALFEADRAKLPQRINEARTAVVMRGRELFNCGGGNNVDEAEDLEDALYALQALANCVQMGTRTHVAA
;
A
#
# COMPACT_ATOMS: atom_id res chain seq x y z
N MET A 1 -38.48 -6.28 -15.89
CA MET A 1 -37.10 -6.16 -16.41
C MET A 1 -36.48 -4.96 -15.71
N ASN A 2 -35.52 -5.16 -14.79
CA ASN A 2 -34.87 -4.05 -14.10
C ASN A 2 -33.37 -4.12 -14.38
N VAL A 3 -32.93 -3.25 -15.28
CA VAL A 3 -31.52 -3.06 -15.63
C VAL A 3 -30.83 -2.42 -14.43
N HIS A 4 -30.15 -3.23 -13.64
CA HIS A 4 -29.14 -2.70 -12.73
C HIS A 4 -27.96 -2.25 -13.58
N VAL A 5 -27.90 -0.94 -13.78
CA VAL A 5 -26.75 -0.25 -14.33
C VAL A 5 -25.51 -0.72 -13.56
N ALA A 6 -24.69 -1.53 -14.21
CA ALA A 6 -23.34 -1.81 -13.78
C ALA A 6 -22.56 -0.52 -14.01
N THR A 7 -22.65 0.40 -13.05
CA THR A 7 -21.77 1.54 -12.99
C THR A 7 -20.39 0.96 -12.72
N SER A 8 -19.61 0.74 -13.78
CA SER A 8 -18.18 0.49 -13.72
C SER A 8 -17.53 1.74 -13.11
N ARG A 9 -17.61 1.86 -11.78
CA ARG A 9 -16.84 2.84 -11.04
C ARG A 9 -15.41 2.41 -11.25
N SER A 10 -14.64 3.19 -12.01
CA SER A 10 -13.19 3.19 -11.96
C SER A 10 -12.81 3.49 -10.52
N ALA A 11 -12.87 2.45 -9.67
CA ALA A 11 -12.57 2.54 -8.27
C ALA A 11 -11.07 2.83 -8.20
N THR A 12 -10.74 4.04 -7.77
CA THR A 12 -9.36 4.37 -7.40
C THR A 12 -8.88 3.28 -6.44
N PRO A 13 -7.71 2.67 -6.69
CA PRO A 13 -7.19 1.59 -5.85
C PRO A 13 -7.18 2.01 -4.38
N THR A 14 -7.64 1.14 -3.49
CA THR A 14 -7.56 1.40 -2.05
C THR A 14 -6.12 1.29 -1.56
N TRP A 15 -5.83 1.79 -0.36
CA TRP A 15 -4.51 1.60 0.26
C TRP A 15 -4.16 0.12 0.41
N ARG A 16 -5.16 -0.75 0.65
CA ARG A 16 -4.97 -2.22 0.75
C ARG A 16 -4.61 -2.83 -0.60
N ASP A 17 -5.18 -2.34 -1.68
CA ASP A 17 -4.85 -2.83 -3.03
C ASP A 17 -3.41 -2.46 -3.40
N LEU A 18 -3.00 -1.22 -3.11
CA LEU A 18 -1.64 -0.76 -3.36
C LEU A 18 -0.62 -1.46 -2.45
N TYR A 19 -0.97 -1.70 -1.19
CA TYR A 19 -0.17 -2.50 -0.26
C TYR A 19 0.06 -3.91 -0.78
N LYS A 20 -1.00 -4.63 -1.19
CA LYS A 20 -0.88 -5.96 -1.79
C LYS A 20 -0.07 -5.93 -3.09
N ALA A 21 -0.29 -4.92 -3.93
CA ALA A 21 0.47 -4.75 -5.17
C ALA A 21 1.97 -4.55 -4.90
N ALA A 22 2.37 -3.94 -3.78
CA ALA A 22 3.77 -3.85 -3.37
C ALA A 22 4.32 -5.19 -2.84
N LEU A 23 3.55 -5.92 -2.03
CA LEU A 23 3.98 -7.23 -1.49
C LEU A 23 4.16 -8.29 -2.58
N PHE A 24 3.31 -8.27 -3.60
CA PHE A 24 3.30 -9.27 -4.68
C PHE A 24 3.95 -8.77 -5.98
N GLU A 25 4.68 -7.66 -5.95
CA GLU A 25 5.43 -7.20 -7.12
C GLU A 25 6.65 -8.09 -7.38
N ALA A 26 6.63 -8.82 -8.50
CA ALA A 26 7.71 -9.72 -8.90
C ALA A 26 8.83 -8.98 -9.64
N ASP A 27 8.52 -7.85 -10.28
CA ASP A 27 9.50 -7.05 -11.02
C ASP A 27 10.31 -6.17 -10.05
N ARG A 28 11.56 -6.56 -9.81
CA ARG A 28 12.48 -5.84 -8.91
C ARG A 28 12.73 -4.39 -9.34
N ALA A 29 12.58 -4.06 -10.63
CA ALA A 29 12.75 -2.68 -11.09
C ALA A 29 11.54 -1.81 -10.72
N LYS A 30 10.34 -2.39 -10.65
CA LYS A 30 9.09 -1.69 -10.28
C LYS A 30 8.84 -1.68 -8.77
N LEU A 31 9.42 -2.63 -8.05
CA LEU A 31 9.23 -2.80 -6.62
C LEU A 31 9.47 -1.51 -5.80
N PRO A 32 10.55 -0.72 -6.02
CA PRO A 32 10.72 0.55 -5.32
C PRO A 32 9.58 1.55 -5.54
N GLN A 33 9.07 1.64 -6.77
CA GLN A 33 7.93 2.50 -7.10
C GLN A 33 6.66 2.02 -6.40
N ARG A 34 6.37 0.71 -6.44
CA ARG A 34 5.18 0.13 -5.79
C ARG A 34 5.18 0.32 -4.28
N ILE A 35 6.34 0.16 -3.64
CA ILE A 35 6.49 0.47 -2.21
C ILE A 35 6.15 1.94 -1.93
N ASN A 36 6.59 2.87 -2.79
CA ASN A 36 6.34 4.29 -2.59
C ASN A 36 4.85 4.66 -2.77
N GLU A 37 4.20 4.10 -3.79
CA GLU A 37 2.77 4.27 -4.04
C GLU A 37 1.95 3.75 -2.85
N ALA A 38 2.27 2.55 -2.36
CA ALA A 38 1.62 1.96 -1.18
C ALA A 38 1.79 2.83 0.07
N ARG A 39 3.03 3.26 0.39
CA ARG A 39 3.28 4.13 1.56
C ARG A 39 2.49 5.43 1.48
N THR A 40 2.45 6.05 0.29
CA THR A 40 1.72 7.29 0.09
C THR A 40 0.22 7.09 0.37
N ALA A 41 -0.37 6.03 -0.17
CA ALA A 41 -1.78 5.72 0.05
C ALA A 41 -2.11 5.42 1.52
N VAL A 42 -1.24 4.69 2.22
CA VAL A 42 -1.38 4.39 3.66
C VAL A 42 -1.33 5.67 4.50
N VAL A 43 -0.36 6.56 4.24
CA VAL A 43 -0.25 7.85 4.94
C VAL A 43 -1.47 8.74 4.66
N MET A 44 -1.93 8.80 3.41
CA MET A 44 -3.12 9.57 3.04
C MET A 44 -4.36 9.04 3.77
N ARG A 45 -4.52 7.72 3.85
CA ARG A 45 -5.62 7.11 4.61
C ARG A 45 -5.55 7.45 6.10
N GLY A 46 -4.37 7.38 6.70
CA GLY A 46 -4.18 7.77 8.11
C GLY A 46 -4.59 9.21 8.38
N ARG A 47 -4.28 10.13 7.45
CA ARG A 47 -4.71 11.54 7.53
C ARG A 47 -6.24 11.68 7.42
N GLU A 48 -6.86 10.94 6.51
CA GLU A 48 -8.32 10.92 6.39
C GLU A 48 -8.99 10.44 7.68
N LEU A 49 -8.49 9.35 8.27
CA LEU A 49 -9.01 8.81 9.53
C LEU A 49 -8.93 9.82 10.67
N PHE A 50 -7.81 10.55 10.76
CA PHE A 50 -7.64 11.61 11.74
C PHE A 50 -8.61 12.78 11.52
N ASN A 51 -8.79 13.20 10.27
CA ASN A 51 -9.61 14.36 9.91
C ASN A 51 -11.12 14.09 9.97
N CYS A 52 -11.57 12.86 9.71
CA CYS A 52 -12.99 12.49 9.69
C CYS A 52 -13.58 12.19 11.08
N GLY A 53 -12.86 12.48 12.16
CA GLY A 53 -13.39 12.41 13.52
C GLY A 53 -13.69 10.98 13.96
N GLY A 54 -12.66 10.14 14.03
CA GLY A 54 -12.54 9.06 15.01
C GLY A 54 -13.78 8.21 15.32
N GLY A 55 -14.60 7.85 14.34
CA GLY A 55 -15.45 6.66 14.48
C GLY A 55 -14.57 5.44 14.73
N ASN A 56 -15.11 4.36 15.33
CA ASN A 56 -14.44 3.08 15.67
C ASN A 56 -13.59 2.46 14.53
N ASN A 57 -12.49 3.11 14.17
CA ASN A 57 -11.53 2.70 13.15
C ASN A 57 -10.15 2.51 13.79
N VAL A 58 -10.13 2.18 15.09
CA VAL A 58 -8.91 1.85 15.83
C VAL A 58 -8.21 0.68 15.13
N ASP A 59 -8.97 -0.34 14.75
CA ASP A 59 -8.48 -1.47 13.96
C ASP A 59 -7.87 -1.03 12.61
N GLU A 60 -8.45 -0.03 11.92
CA GLU A 60 -7.87 0.47 10.67
C GLU A 60 -6.59 1.27 10.93
N ALA A 61 -6.47 1.98 12.05
CA ALA A 61 -5.24 2.70 12.40
C ALA A 61 -4.09 1.73 12.69
N GLU A 62 -4.35 0.65 13.43
CA GLU A 62 -3.37 -0.42 13.69
C GLU A 62 -2.94 -1.10 12.38
N ASP A 63 -3.89 -1.44 11.51
CA ASP A 63 -3.63 -2.00 10.18
C ASP A 63 -2.71 -1.11 9.32
N LEU A 64 -2.86 0.22 9.40
CA LEU A 64 -2.02 1.17 8.66
C LEU A 64 -0.60 1.23 9.22
N GLU A 65 -0.43 1.14 10.54
CA GLU A 65 0.89 1.09 11.19
C GLU A 65 1.64 -0.20 10.80
N ASP A 66 0.97 -1.34 10.89
CA ASP A 66 1.50 -2.63 10.46
C ASP A 66 1.89 -2.62 8.97
N ALA A 67 1.08 -2.00 8.13
CA ALA A 67 1.37 -1.85 6.71
C ALA A 67 2.64 -1.01 6.48
N LEU A 68 2.81 0.12 7.18
CA LEU A 68 4.03 0.94 7.07
C LEU A 68 5.27 0.18 7.54
N TYR A 69 5.15 -0.56 8.63
CA TYR A 69 6.25 -1.37 9.15
C TYR A 69 6.68 -2.45 8.15
N ALA A 70 5.71 -3.20 7.60
CA ALA A 70 5.97 -4.22 6.58
C ALA A 70 6.59 -3.63 5.30
N LEU A 71 6.10 -2.47 4.83
CA LEU A 71 6.67 -1.78 3.67
C LEU A 71 8.10 -1.29 3.91
N GLN A 72 8.43 -0.85 5.13
CA GLN A 72 9.78 -0.46 5.49
C GLN A 72 10.72 -1.68 5.53
N ALA A 73 10.27 -2.80 6.10
CA ALA A 73 11.03 -4.05 6.09
C ALA A 73 11.29 -4.53 4.64
N LEU A 74 10.26 -4.50 3.79
CA LEU A 74 10.39 -4.84 2.37
C LEU A 74 11.41 -3.93 1.65
N ALA A 75 11.36 -2.62 1.89
CA ALA A 75 12.33 -1.67 1.33
C ALA A 75 13.77 -2.00 1.75
N ASN A 76 13.99 -2.34 3.02
CA ASN A 76 15.30 -2.74 3.53
C ASN A 76 15.79 -4.03 2.85
N CYS A 77 14.90 -5.02 2.66
CA CYS A 77 15.23 -6.26 1.94
C CYS A 77 15.67 -6.00 0.49
N VAL A 78 15.00 -5.07 -0.21
CA VAL A 78 15.39 -4.67 -1.57
C VAL A 78 16.79 -4.05 -1.57
N GLN A 79 17.08 -3.16 -0.62
CA GLN A 79 18.40 -2.52 -0.50
C GLN A 79 19.51 -3.51 -0.14
N MET A 80 19.22 -4.51 0.70
CA MET A 80 20.19 -5.56 1.02
C MET A 80 20.47 -6.43 -0.21
N GLY A 81 19.44 -6.82 -0.96
CA GLY A 81 19.59 -7.64 -2.17
C GLY A 81 20.32 -6.94 -3.30
N THR A 82 20.20 -5.62 -3.45
CA THR A 82 20.98 -4.86 -4.45
C THR A 82 22.45 -4.74 -4.05
N ARG A 83 22.77 -4.68 -2.76
CA ARG A 83 24.15 -4.63 -2.25
C ARG A 83 24.91 -5.94 -2.46
N THR A 84 24.23 -7.08 -2.47
CA THR A 84 24.87 -8.39 -2.72
C THR A 84 25.24 -8.61 -4.19
N HIS A 85 24.63 -7.87 -5.13
CA HIS A 85 24.82 -8.09 -6.57
C HIS A 85 25.93 -7.21 -7.21
N VAL A 86 26.56 -6.30 -6.43
CA VAL A 86 27.62 -5.39 -6.90
C VAL A 86 29.02 -5.86 -6.47
N ALA A 87 29.13 -6.94 -5.67
CA ALA A 87 30.39 -7.44 -5.13
C ALA A 87 30.91 -8.73 -5.83
N ALA A 88 30.56 -8.96 -7.10
CA ALA A 88 31.02 -10.10 -7.89
C ALA A 88 31.74 -9.63 -9.16
#